data_AF-A0A1M3TVF0-F1
#
_entry.id   AF-A0A1M3TVF0-F1
#
_cell.length_a   1.000
_cell.length_b   1.000
_cell.length_c   1.000
_cell.angle_alpha   90.00
_cell.angle_beta   90.00
_cell.angle_gamma   90.00
#
_symmetry.space_group_name_H-M   'P 1'
#
loop_
_entity.id
_entity.type
_entity.pdbx_description
1 polymer ?
#
loop_
_entity_poly.entity_id
_entity_poly.type
_entity_poly.pdbx_seq_one_letter_code
_entity_poly.pdbx_strand_id
1 'polypeptide(L)'
;MKPYSVLHYPFQFTLENTRLKVLGDAPGLWYGTVYADSYIRNSQAITESGILAVANFSTVTEAFNFYSDYATSGDIVATADSRLYVEESTLEGDLVAYNGSTLGLFLERHSHWRGRAYVGYGEAELAVYLDKTSSWNLTGDTALKNFTNADMSFGNVNSNGFSVTYDADAPANKPLARRTFNLTGGGTVSPA
;
A
#
# COMPACT_ATOMS: atom_id res chain seq x y z
N MET A 1 15.11 18.64 -27.79
CA MET A 1 14.22 17.44 -27.85
C MET A 1 13.46 17.37 -26.55
N LYS A 2 12.13 17.49 -26.56
CA LYS A 2 11.32 17.08 -25.40
C LYS A 2 11.36 15.55 -25.36
N PRO A 3 11.60 14.91 -24.21
CA PRO A 3 11.48 13.46 -24.13
C PRO A 3 10.02 13.10 -24.46
N TYR A 4 9.86 12.10 -25.33
CA TYR A 4 8.56 11.48 -25.58
C TYR A 4 8.05 10.94 -24.24
N SER A 5 6.95 11.49 -23.73
CA SER A 5 6.19 10.88 -22.65
C SER A 5 5.58 9.59 -23.23
N VAL A 6 6.23 8.46 -22.99
CA VAL A 6 5.64 7.15 -23.22
C VAL A 6 4.43 7.07 -22.29
N LEU A 7 3.24 7.01 -22.86
CA LEU A 7 2.02 6.69 -22.12
C LEU A 7 2.16 5.23 -21.64
N HIS A 8 2.65 5.04 -20.42
CA HIS A 8 2.53 3.75 -19.75
C HIS A 8 1.07 3.58 -19.35
N TYR A 9 0.32 2.78 -20.11
CA TYR A 9 -0.98 2.31 -19.65
C TYR A 9 -0.71 1.36 -18.49
N PRO A 10 -1.27 1.61 -17.29
CA PRO A 10 -1.08 0.70 -16.18
C PRO A 10 -1.59 -0.68 -16.59
N PHE A 11 -0.83 -1.72 -16.25
CA PHE A 11 -1.37 -3.07 -16.25
C PHE A 11 -2.58 -3.09 -15.32
N GLN A 12 -3.71 -3.56 -15.83
CA GLN A 12 -4.92 -3.66 -15.05
C GLN A 12 -5.17 -5.10 -14.62
N PHE A 13 -5.40 -5.27 -13.32
CA PHE A 13 -5.77 -6.54 -12.72
C PHE A 13 -7.06 -6.36 -11.93
N THR A 14 -7.96 -7.35 -11.97
CA THR A 14 -9.21 -7.28 -11.21
C THR A 14 -9.48 -8.61 -10.50
N LEU A 15 -9.79 -8.51 -9.21
CA LEU A 15 -10.40 -9.56 -8.40
C LEU A 15 -11.83 -9.15 -8.10
N GLU A 16 -12.79 -9.95 -8.54
CA GLU A 16 -14.21 -9.70 -8.31
C GLU A 16 -14.86 -10.97 -7.77
N ASN A 17 -15.68 -10.84 -6.73
CA ASN A 17 -16.35 -11.98 -6.09
C ASN A 17 -15.38 -13.11 -5.69
N THR A 18 -14.18 -12.74 -5.23
CA THR A 18 -13.06 -13.66 -5.08
C THR A 18 -12.64 -13.80 -3.62
N ARG A 19 -12.23 -15.02 -3.23
CA ARG A 19 -11.42 -15.24 -2.02
C ARG A 19 -10.02 -15.69 -2.43
N LEU A 20 -9.02 -14.84 -2.19
CA LEU A 20 -7.61 -15.13 -2.34
C LEU A 20 -7.02 -15.52 -0.98
N LYS A 21 -6.48 -16.74 -0.90
CA LYS A 21 -5.66 -17.16 0.24
C LYS A 21 -4.27 -17.56 -0.27
N VAL A 22 -3.24 -16.84 0.17
CA VAL A 22 -1.85 -17.21 -0.11
C VAL A 22 -1.29 -17.98 1.07
N LEU A 23 -0.81 -19.19 0.79
CA LEU A 23 -0.24 -20.11 1.77
C LEU A 23 1.28 -19.94 1.83
N GLY A 24 1.86 -20.20 3.01
CA GLY A 24 3.31 -20.11 3.20
C GLY A 24 3.85 -18.68 3.14
N ASP A 25 5.17 -18.57 2.96
CA ASP A 25 5.90 -17.31 3.04
C ASP A 25 5.97 -16.60 1.68
N ALA A 26 4.84 -16.01 1.27
CA ALA A 26 4.73 -15.22 0.03
C ALA A 26 3.72 -14.07 0.19
N PRO A 27 3.91 -12.94 -0.51
CA PRO A 27 2.93 -11.85 -0.50
C PRO A 27 1.66 -12.23 -1.28
N GLY A 28 0.55 -11.58 -0.94
CA GLY A 28 -0.73 -11.73 -1.65
C GLY A 28 -0.66 -11.26 -3.10
N LEU A 29 -0.12 -10.06 -3.29
CA LEU A 29 0.08 -9.41 -4.58
C LEU A 29 1.52 -8.89 -4.65
N TRP A 30 2.18 -9.15 -5.77
CA TRP A 30 3.55 -8.72 -5.97
C TRP A 30 3.68 -7.93 -7.27
N TYR A 31 4.19 -6.71 -7.13
CA TYR A 31 4.40 -5.76 -8.21
C TYR A 31 5.90 -5.58 -8.40
N GLY A 32 6.46 -6.32 -9.36
CA GLY A 32 7.86 -6.25 -9.74
C GLY A 32 8.03 -5.45 -11.04
N THR A 33 8.72 -4.30 -10.98
CA THR A 33 9.08 -3.50 -12.18
C THR A 33 7.88 -3.08 -13.06
N VAL A 34 6.70 -2.86 -12.46
CA VAL A 34 5.43 -2.66 -13.18
C VAL A 34 4.71 -1.38 -12.75
N TYR A 35 4.01 -0.75 -13.69
CA TYR A 35 2.98 0.25 -13.45
C TYR A 35 1.62 -0.46 -13.44
N ALA A 36 0.92 -0.56 -12.30
CA ALA A 36 -0.29 -1.37 -12.20
C ALA A 36 -1.42 -0.73 -11.39
N ASP A 37 -2.64 -0.87 -11.90
CA ASP A 37 -3.86 -0.59 -11.16
C ASP A 37 -4.59 -1.91 -10.92
N SER A 38 -4.81 -2.26 -9.65
CA SER A 38 -5.50 -3.47 -9.24
C SER A 38 -6.83 -3.10 -8.61
N TYR A 39 -7.92 -3.71 -9.09
CA TYR A 39 -9.26 -3.51 -8.57
C TYR A 39 -9.69 -4.74 -7.77
N ILE A 40 -10.08 -4.56 -6.53
CA ILE A 40 -10.53 -5.64 -5.64
C ILE A 40 -11.95 -5.32 -5.19
N ARG A 41 -12.93 -6.07 -5.70
CA ARG A 41 -14.36 -5.81 -5.52
C ARG A 41 -15.06 -7.01 -4.92
N ASN A 42 -15.87 -6.80 -3.89
CA ASN A 42 -16.62 -7.86 -3.21
C ASN A 42 -15.76 -9.11 -2.93
N SER A 43 -14.56 -8.89 -2.38
CA SER A 43 -13.52 -9.91 -2.32
C SER A 43 -12.83 -9.96 -0.95
N GLN A 44 -12.13 -11.06 -0.71
CA GLN A 44 -11.34 -11.27 0.50
C GLN A 44 -9.91 -11.67 0.12
N ALA A 45 -8.91 -11.06 0.76
CA ALA A 45 -7.50 -11.45 0.61
C ALA A 45 -6.88 -11.70 1.99
N ILE A 46 -6.31 -12.89 2.18
CA ILE A 46 -5.67 -13.32 3.42
C ILE A 46 -4.32 -13.97 3.07
N THR A 47 -3.26 -13.57 3.74
CA THR A 47 -1.90 -14.07 3.48
C THR A 47 -1.27 -14.63 4.75
N GLU A 48 -0.77 -15.86 4.71
CA GLU A 48 -0.14 -16.49 5.88
C GLU A 48 1.23 -15.87 6.24
N SER A 49 1.90 -15.24 5.26
CA SER A 49 3.10 -14.43 5.47
C SER A 49 2.83 -13.15 6.26
N GLY A 50 1.56 -12.72 6.35
CA GLY A 50 1.20 -11.40 6.88
C GLY A 50 1.50 -10.25 5.91
N ILE A 51 1.95 -10.51 4.69
CA ILE A 51 2.19 -9.48 3.66
C ILE A 51 1.08 -9.51 2.62
N LEU A 52 0.28 -8.45 2.51
CA LEU A 52 -0.80 -8.35 1.53
C LEU A 52 -0.24 -7.99 0.15
N ALA A 53 0.57 -6.93 0.06
CA ALA A 53 1.09 -6.45 -1.20
C ALA A 53 2.52 -5.90 -1.08
N VAL A 54 3.33 -6.18 -2.10
CA VAL A 54 4.71 -5.70 -2.20
C VAL A 54 4.94 -5.00 -3.52
N ALA A 55 5.49 -3.78 -3.48
CA ALA A 55 6.03 -3.09 -4.65
C ALA A 55 7.57 -3.07 -4.56
N ASN A 56 8.24 -3.67 -5.54
CA ASN A 56 9.69 -3.82 -5.53
C ASN A 56 10.28 -3.79 -6.96
N PHE A 57 11.59 -3.60 -7.05
CA PHE A 57 12.39 -3.67 -8.27
C PHE A 57 12.72 -5.11 -8.72
N SER A 58 12.41 -6.11 -7.90
CA SER A 58 12.78 -7.49 -8.21
C SER A 58 12.14 -7.95 -9.52
N THR A 59 12.97 -8.39 -10.45
CA THR A 59 12.57 -9.22 -11.58
C THR A 59 12.53 -10.68 -11.13
N VAL A 60 11.58 -11.45 -11.65
CA VAL A 60 11.75 -12.90 -11.66
C VAL A 60 12.94 -13.17 -12.57
N THR A 61 13.94 -13.93 -12.11
CA THR A 61 14.99 -14.37 -13.04
C THR A 61 14.33 -15.15 -14.18
N GLU A 62 14.87 -15.11 -15.41
CA GLU A 62 14.27 -15.78 -16.57
C GLU A 62 13.97 -17.28 -16.33
N ALA A 63 14.60 -17.88 -15.32
CA ALA A 63 14.41 -19.26 -14.89
C ALA A 63 13.26 -19.49 -13.89
N PHE A 64 12.53 -18.45 -13.43
CA PHE A 64 11.45 -18.54 -12.44
C PHE A 64 11.82 -19.29 -11.14
N ASN A 65 13.11 -19.34 -10.81
CA ASN A 65 13.63 -20.25 -9.77
C ASN A 65 13.99 -19.56 -8.46
N PHE A 66 14.13 -18.23 -8.44
CA PHE A 66 14.23 -17.43 -7.21
C PHE A 66 13.92 -15.95 -7.50
N TYR A 67 13.59 -15.21 -6.44
CA TYR A 67 13.50 -13.75 -6.49
C TYR A 67 14.90 -13.15 -6.47
N SER A 68 15.27 -12.35 -7.47
CA SER A 68 16.53 -11.60 -7.43
C SER A 68 16.50 -10.66 -6.23
N ASP A 69 17.45 -10.84 -5.30
CA ASP A 69 17.70 -9.90 -4.23
C ASP A 69 18.57 -8.73 -4.74
N TYR A 70 18.70 -7.71 -3.90
CA TYR A 70 19.51 -6.52 -4.19
C TYR A 70 20.97 -6.84 -4.49
N ALA A 71 21.55 -7.82 -3.78
CA ALA A 71 22.94 -8.21 -3.96
C ALA A 71 23.21 -8.80 -5.35
N THR A 72 22.16 -9.29 -6.01
CA THR A 72 22.24 -10.00 -7.29
C THR A 72 21.88 -9.13 -8.50
N SER A 73 21.10 -8.05 -8.36
CA SER A 73 20.51 -7.30 -9.50
C SER A 73 21.33 -6.12 -10.06
N GLY A 74 22.33 -5.59 -9.34
CA GLY A 74 23.11 -4.42 -9.80
C GLY A 74 22.29 -3.14 -10.01
N ASP A 75 22.84 -2.16 -10.77
CA ASP A 75 22.31 -0.80 -11.01
C ASP A 75 21.06 -0.72 -11.90
N ILE A 76 20.47 -1.85 -12.34
CA ILE A 76 19.24 -1.84 -13.13
C ILE A 76 18.04 -1.93 -12.16
N VAL A 77 17.54 -0.78 -11.72
CA VAL A 77 16.39 -0.69 -10.80
C VAL A 77 15.19 -0.11 -11.56
N ALA A 78 14.40 -0.97 -12.21
CA ALA A 78 13.07 -0.56 -12.64
C ALA A 78 12.15 -0.55 -11.41
N THR A 79 11.64 0.61 -11.02
CA THR A 79 10.75 0.72 -9.85
C THR A 79 9.34 0.25 -10.20
N ALA A 80 8.58 -0.20 -9.20
CA ALA A 80 7.15 -0.42 -9.36
C ALA A 80 6.37 0.83 -8.94
N ASP A 81 5.26 1.12 -9.64
CA ASP A 81 4.25 2.10 -9.22
C ASP A 81 2.89 1.42 -9.29
N SER A 82 2.29 1.12 -8.15
CA SER A 82 1.08 0.31 -8.10
C SER A 82 0.02 0.86 -7.17
N ARG A 83 -1.25 0.72 -7.58
CA ARG A 83 -2.43 1.18 -6.84
C ARG A 83 -3.43 0.05 -6.69
N LEU A 84 -3.93 -0.14 -5.48
CA LEU A 84 -4.99 -1.08 -5.16
C LEU A 84 -6.25 -0.28 -4.84
N TYR A 85 -7.26 -0.40 -5.70
CA TYR A 85 -8.59 0.16 -5.52
C TYR A 85 -9.52 -0.91 -4.97
N VAL A 86 -10.12 -0.64 -3.82
CA VAL A 86 -10.80 -1.66 -3.02
C VAL A 86 -12.22 -1.20 -2.72
N GLU A 87 -13.18 -2.02 -3.11
CA GLU A 87 -14.61 -1.78 -2.88
C GLU A 87 -15.25 -3.02 -2.24
N GLU A 88 -16.06 -2.82 -1.20
CA GLU A 88 -16.86 -3.87 -0.55
C GLU A 88 -16.04 -5.12 -0.18
N SER A 89 -14.76 -4.94 0.20
CA SER A 89 -13.81 -6.05 0.34
C SER A 89 -13.12 -6.04 1.70
N THR A 90 -12.64 -7.21 2.14
CA THR A 90 -11.87 -7.37 3.38
C THR A 90 -10.46 -7.87 3.08
N LEU A 91 -9.46 -7.09 3.45
CA LEU A 91 -8.05 -7.38 3.19
C LEU A 91 -7.28 -7.54 4.49
N GLU A 92 -6.39 -8.52 4.54
CA GLU A 92 -5.50 -8.76 5.67
C GLU A 92 -4.04 -8.89 5.19
N GLY A 93 -3.15 -8.21 5.91
CA GLY A 93 -1.71 -8.22 5.68
C GLY A 93 -1.15 -6.83 5.41
N ASP A 94 0.17 -6.71 5.48
CA ASP A 94 0.90 -5.46 5.39
C ASP A 94 1.15 -5.03 3.94
N LEU A 95 1.31 -3.71 3.74
CA LEU A 95 1.81 -3.13 2.51
C LEU A 95 3.30 -2.83 2.67
N VAL A 96 4.11 -3.26 1.70
CA VAL A 96 5.56 -3.03 1.74
C VAL A 96 6.04 -2.47 0.41
N ALA A 97 6.82 -1.39 0.47
CA ALA A 97 7.46 -0.81 -0.71
C ALA A 97 8.98 -0.75 -0.53
N TYR A 98 9.71 -0.89 -1.64
CA TYR A 98 11.17 -0.96 -1.66
C TYR A 98 11.76 -0.02 -2.72
N ASN A 99 12.88 0.63 -2.38
CA ASN A 99 13.88 1.16 -3.32
C ASN A 99 13.32 1.95 -4.52
N GLY A 100 12.65 3.06 -4.24
CA GLY A 100 12.06 3.98 -5.19
C GLY A 100 10.68 3.58 -5.70
N SER A 101 10.14 2.44 -5.24
CA SER A 101 8.81 1.98 -5.64
C SER A 101 7.70 2.72 -4.87
N THR A 102 6.53 2.76 -5.48
CA THR A 102 5.32 3.37 -4.93
C THR A 102 4.21 2.33 -4.81
N LEU A 103 3.50 2.32 -3.68
CA LEU A 103 2.33 1.47 -3.45
C LEU A 103 1.22 2.25 -2.76
N GLY A 104 0.05 2.31 -3.40
CA GLY A 104 -1.15 2.98 -2.87
C GLY A 104 -2.28 2.00 -2.58
N LEU A 105 -3.01 2.21 -1.49
CA LEU A 105 -4.24 1.50 -1.14
C LEU A 105 -5.40 2.49 -0.98
N PHE A 106 -6.48 2.27 -1.71
CA PHE A 106 -7.66 3.12 -1.74
C PHE A 106 -8.88 2.31 -1.31
N LEU A 107 -9.36 2.56 -0.10
CA LEU A 107 -10.49 1.85 0.50
C LEU A 107 -11.77 2.68 0.34
N GLU A 108 -12.70 2.17 -0.46
CA GLU A 108 -14.01 2.76 -0.72
C GLU A 108 -15.13 1.76 -0.45
N ARG A 109 -16.36 2.27 -0.26
CA ARG A 109 -17.60 1.46 -0.22
C ARG A 109 -17.51 0.29 0.76
N HIS A 110 -17.46 0.59 2.06
CA HIS A 110 -17.47 -0.40 3.13
C HIS A 110 -16.33 -1.41 3.04
N SER A 111 -15.15 -0.97 2.61
CA SER A 111 -13.96 -1.82 2.58
C SER A 111 -13.25 -1.85 3.93
N HIS A 112 -12.59 -2.97 4.23
CA HIS A 112 -11.92 -3.19 5.50
C HIS A 112 -10.50 -3.67 5.25
N TRP A 113 -9.53 -3.06 5.92
CA TRP A 113 -8.15 -3.51 5.89
C TRP A 113 -7.62 -3.72 7.30
N ARG A 114 -6.95 -4.85 7.55
CA ARG A 114 -6.17 -5.12 8.75
C ARG A 114 -4.71 -5.29 8.38
N GLY A 115 -3.86 -4.37 8.81
CA GLY A 115 -2.43 -4.36 8.46
C GLY A 115 -1.76 -3.04 8.82
N ARG A 116 -0.49 -2.92 8.44
CA ARG A 116 0.30 -1.67 8.46
C ARG A 116 0.98 -1.45 7.11
N ALA A 117 1.53 -0.25 6.90
CA ALA A 117 2.36 0.04 5.74
C ALA A 117 3.76 0.50 6.17
N TYR A 118 4.81 -0.04 5.55
CA TYR A 118 6.18 0.35 5.87
C TYR A 118 7.14 0.18 4.68
N VAL A 119 8.21 0.97 4.69
CA VAL A 119 9.29 0.85 3.71
C VAL A 119 10.22 -0.28 4.13
N GLY A 120 10.38 -1.28 3.26
CA GLY A 120 11.18 -2.47 3.55
C GLY A 120 12.68 -2.27 3.37
N TYR A 121 13.09 -1.36 2.46
CA TYR A 121 14.48 -0.99 2.21
C TYR A 121 14.58 0.29 1.38
N GLY A 122 15.60 1.10 1.67
CA GLY A 122 15.87 2.36 0.96
C GLY A 122 14.76 3.39 1.15
N GLU A 123 14.60 4.27 0.17
CA GLU A 123 13.49 5.21 0.09
C GLU A 123 12.34 4.58 -0.69
N ALA A 124 11.08 4.74 -0.29
CA ALA A 124 9.92 4.30 -1.06
C ALA A 124 8.68 5.10 -0.63
N GLU A 125 7.64 5.12 -1.47
CA GLU A 125 6.44 5.90 -1.20
C GLU A 125 5.21 5.01 -0.98
N LEU A 126 4.55 5.20 0.16
CA LEU A 126 3.31 4.50 0.50
C LEU A 126 2.17 5.51 0.63
N ALA A 127 1.00 5.13 0.12
CA ALA A 127 -0.20 5.94 0.19
C ALA A 127 -1.39 5.14 0.70
N VAL A 128 -2.19 5.74 1.58
CA VAL A 128 -3.48 5.15 2.03
C VAL A 128 -4.57 6.21 1.93
N TYR A 129 -5.68 5.82 1.30
CA TYR A 129 -6.93 6.57 1.28
C TYR A 129 -8.05 5.75 1.93
N LEU A 130 -8.87 6.42 2.74
CA LEU A 130 -10.14 5.90 3.24
C LEU A 130 -11.29 6.85 2.93
N ASP A 131 -12.37 6.30 2.40
CA ASP A 131 -13.67 6.96 2.47
C ASP A 131 -14.28 6.86 3.89
N LYS A 132 -15.42 7.53 4.10
CA LYS A 132 -16.09 7.53 5.42
C LYS A 132 -16.69 6.18 5.81
N THR A 133 -16.85 5.26 4.86
CA THR A 133 -17.59 4.02 5.05
C THR A 133 -16.68 2.82 5.31
N SER A 134 -15.42 2.94 4.89
CA SER A 134 -14.38 1.94 5.01
C SER A 134 -13.62 2.09 6.31
N SER A 135 -12.95 1.03 6.76
CA SER A 135 -12.18 1.03 7.99
C SER A 135 -10.80 0.40 7.87
N TRP A 136 -9.91 0.85 8.74
CA TRP A 136 -8.55 0.32 8.88
C TRP A 136 -8.28 -0.08 10.32
N ASN A 137 -7.87 -1.33 10.50
CA ASN A 137 -7.42 -1.89 11.77
C ASN A 137 -5.89 -2.00 11.77
N LEU A 138 -5.22 -1.05 12.43
CA LEU A 138 -3.76 -0.96 12.46
C LEU A 138 -3.13 -2.12 13.22
N THR A 139 -2.08 -2.72 12.64
CA THR A 139 -1.30 -3.80 13.27
C THR A 139 0.10 -3.38 13.69
N GLY A 140 0.50 -2.14 13.38
CA GLY A 140 1.77 -1.55 13.79
C GLY A 140 1.90 -0.11 13.31
N ASP A 141 2.94 0.58 13.78
CA ASP A 141 3.24 1.93 13.33
C ASP A 141 3.46 1.97 11.82
N THR A 142 2.91 3.00 11.18
CA THR A 142 2.84 3.13 9.73
C THR A 142 3.40 4.49 9.30
N ALA A 143 4.28 4.50 8.30
CA ALA A 143 4.84 5.71 7.70
C ALA A 143 4.35 5.85 6.25
N LEU A 144 3.65 6.95 5.96
CA LEU A 144 3.04 7.21 4.65
C LEU A 144 3.60 8.49 4.04
N LYS A 145 3.77 8.47 2.72
CA LYS A 145 3.92 9.70 1.95
C LYS A 145 2.58 10.45 1.94
N ASN A 146 1.52 9.76 1.56
CA ASN A 146 0.18 10.33 1.46
C ASN A 146 -0.79 9.58 2.37
N PHE A 147 -1.47 10.31 3.24
CA PHE A 147 -2.57 9.79 4.03
C PHE A 147 -3.79 10.70 3.88
N THR A 148 -4.86 10.18 3.33
CA THR A 148 -6.12 10.92 3.18
C THR A 148 -7.25 10.12 3.78
N ASN A 149 -8.00 10.74 4.68
CA ASN A 149 -9.18 10.14 5.28
C ASN A 149 -10.35 11.10 5.11
N ALA A 150 -11.45 10.61 4.52
CA ALA A 150 -12.66 11.39 4.39
C ALA A 150 -13.38 11.60 5.73
N ASP A 151 -13.14 10.75 6.72
CA ASP A 151 -13.58 10.93 8.11
C ASP A 151 -12.47 11.60 8.96
N MET A 152 -12.55 12.92 9.10
CA MET A 152 -11.58 13.71 9.87
C MET A 152 -11.67 13.49 11.40
N SER A 153 -12.65 12.73 11.89
CA SER A 153 -12.65 12.26 13.28
C SER A 153 -11.74 11.05 13.49
N PHE A 154 -11.29 10.41 12.40
CA PHE A 154 -10.56 9.14 12.39
C PHE A 154 -11.28 8.00 13.12
N GLY A 155 -12.61 8.07 13.25
CA GLY A 155 -13.42 7.03 13.89
C GLY A 155 -13.38 5.70 13.12
N ASN A 156 -13.05 5.76 11.84
CA ASN A 156 -12.84 4.61 10.96
C ASN A 156 -11.42 4.03 10.97
N VAL A 157 -10.50 4.59 11.78
CA VAL A 157 -9.16 4.05 11.98
C VAL A 157 -9.06 3.50 13.41
N ASN A 158 -9.11 2.18 13.56
CA ASN A 158 -8.84 1.53 14.83
C ASN A 158 -7.33 1.38 15.00
N SER A 159 -6.75 2.19 15.88
CA SER A 159 -5.29 2.30 16.00
C SER A 159 -4.63 1.15 16.73
N ASN A 160 -5.35 0.48 17.64
CA ASN A 160 -4.78 -0.50 18.58
C ASN A 160 -3.51 -0.01 19.30
N GLY A 161 -3.39 1.30 19.55
CA GLY A 161 -2.25 1.92 20.21
C GLY A 161 -1.12 2.38 19.27
N PHE A 162 -1.21 2.10 17.96
CA PHE A 162 -0.20 2.47 16.97
C PHE A 162 -0.45 3.84 16.34
N SER A 163 0.58 4.37 15.69
CA SER A 163 0.56 5.69 15.05
C SER A 163 0.72 5.63 13.53
N VAL A 164 0.26 6.67 12.86
CA VAL A 164 0.45 6.93 11.44
C VAL A 164 1.24 8.23 11.28
N THR A 165 2.39 8.19 10.63
CA THR A 165 3.10 9.39 10.20
C THR A 165 2.82 9.70 8.73
N TYR A 166 2.78 10.99 8.39
CA TYR A 166 2.54 11.45 7.02
C TYR A 166 3.45 12.61 6.62
N ASP A 167 3.77 12.74 5.33
CA ASP A 167 4.52 13.90 4.83
C ASP A 167 3.65 15.17 4.87
N ALA A 168 3.96 16.09 5.77
CA ALA A 168 3.21 17.33 5.96
C ALA A 168 3.31 18.33 4.77
N ASP A 169 4.26 18.13 3.87
CA ASP A 169 4.46 18.94 2.66
C ASP A 169 3.79 18.33 1.43
N ALA A 170 3.38 17.05 1.50
CA ALA A 170 2.73 16.39 0.37
C ALA A 170 1.36 17.03 0.07
N PRO A 171 1.04 17.37 -1.20
CA PRO A 171 -0.20 18.05 -1.55
C PRO A 171 -1.49 17.33 -1.12
N ALA A 172 -1.49 16.00 -1.10
CA ALA A 172 -2.63 15.19 -0.66
C ALA A 172 -2.94 15.38 0.83
N ASN A 173 -1.93 15.74 1.63
CA ASN A 173 -2.05 15.88 3.09
C ASN A 173 -2.40 17.31 3.53
N LYS A 174 -2.61 18.23 2.58
CA LYS A 174 -3.06 19.61 2.87
C LYS A 174 -4.28 19.68 3.81
N PRO A 175 -5.31 18.81 3.69
CA PRO A 175 -6.44 18.82 4.63
C PRO A 175 -6.05 18.52 6.09
N LEU A 176 -4.95 17.80 6.33
CA LEU A 176 -4.44 17.52 7.67
C LEU A 176 -3.74 18.75 8.29
N ALA A 177 -3.44 19.77 7.48
CA ALA A 177 -2.92 21.07 7.91
C ALA A 177 -1.68 20.97 8.83
N ARG A 178 -0.82 19.97 8.62
CA ARG A 178 0.39 19.70 9.45
C ARG A 178 0.08 19.47 10.93
N ARG A 179 -1.13 19.00 11.28
CA ARG A 179 -1.58 18.82 12.66
C ARG A 179 -1.42 17.37 13.11
N THR A 180 -1.26 17.20 14.41
CA THR A 180 -1.37 15.91 15.08
C THR A 180 -2.81 15.67 15.54
N PHE A 181 -3.33 14.48 15.28
CA PHE A 181 -4.64 14.01 15.72
C PHE A 181 -4.47 12.77 16.59
N ASN A 182 -5.13 12.73 17.75
CA ASN A 182 -5.14 11.54 18.59
C ASN A 182 -6.11 10.52 18.01
N LEU A 183 -5.69 9.25 17.97
CA LEU A 183 -6.54 8.16 17.50
C LEU A 183 -7.27 7.49 18.67
N THR A 184 -8.48 7.02 18.38
CA THR A 184 -9.23 6.17 19.32
C THR A 184 -8.49 4.84 19.46
N GLY A 185 -8.19 4.43 20.69
CA GLY A 185 -7.36 3.26 20.97
C GLY A 185 -5.88 3.58 21.28
N GLY A 186 -5.47 4.86 21.21
CA GLY A 186 -4.09 5.30 21.47
C GLY A 186 -3.32 5.63 20.19
N GLY A 187 -2.12 6.20 20.31
CA GLY A 187 -1.33 6.65 19.16
C GLY A 187 -1.91 7.89 18.44
N THR A 188 -1.28 8.27 17.33
CA THR A 188 -1.57 9.53 16.64
C THR A 188 -1.48 9.43 15.12
N VAL A 189 -2.19 10.31 14.41
CA VAL A 189 -1.86 10.72 13.04
C VAL A 189 -1.06 12.01 13.12
N SER A 190 0.20 12.02 12.70
CA SER A 190 1.08 13.19 12.83
C SER A 190 2.02 13.39 11.64
N PRO A 191 2.53 14.61 11.40
CA PRO A 191 3.65 14.80 10.50
C PRO A 191 4.84 13.89 10.84
N ALA A 192 5.51 13.37 9.79
CA ALA A 192 6.82 12.72 9.89
C ALA A 192 7.95 13.76 10.05
#